data_AF-A0A450Y8L3-F1
#
_entry.id   AF-A0A450Y8L3-F1
#
_cell.length_a   1.000
_cell.length_b   1.000
_cell.length_c   1.000
_cell.angle_alpha   90.00
_cell.angle_beta   90.00
_cell.angle_gamma   90.00
#
_symmetry.space_group_name_H-M   'P 1'
#
loop_
_entity.id
_entity.type
_entity.pdbx_description
1 polymer ?
#
loop_
_entity_poly.entity_id
_entity_poly.type
_entity_poly.pdbx_seq_one_letter_code
_entity_poly.pdbx_strand_id
1 'polypeptide(L)' 'MDNESILNNWLTKPKGKNQEMARPTPPINLSPEQDEMLHKI' A
#
# COMPACT_ATOMS: atom_id res chain seq x y z
N MET A 1 -6.42 26.94 11.25
CA MET A 1 -7.58 26.33 10.58
C MET A 1 -7.07 25.76 9.26
N ASP A 2 -6.39 24.62 9.29
CA ASP A 2 -5.52 24.22 8.17
C ASP A 2 -5.84 22.81 7.64
N ASN A 3 -6.80 22.11 8.26
CA ASN A 3 -7.19 20.77 7.83
C ASN A 3 -7.95 20.76 6.51
N GLU A 4 -8.82 21.75 6.27
CA GLU A 4 -9.57 21.84 5.01
C GLU A 4 -8.66 22.17 3.82
N SER A 5 -7.67 23.04 4.01
CA SER A 5 -6.67 23.37 2.98
C SER A 5 -5.84 22.15 2.59
N ILE A 6 -5.39 21.37 3.58
CA ILE A 6 -4.65 20.13 3.36
C ILE A 6 -5.53 19.13 2.60
N LEU A 7 -6.75 18.85 3.08
CA LEU A 7 -7.68 17.92 2.42
C LEU A 7 -7.97 18.33 0.97
N ASN A 8 -8.23 19.61 0.71
CA ASN A 8 -8.47 20.12 -0.64
C ASN A 8 -7.23 19.95 -1.54
N ASN A 9 -6.02 20.12 -1.01
CA ASN A 9 -4.77 19.89 -1.75
C ASN A 9 -4.52 18.40 -2.07
N TRP A 10 -5.01 17.47 -1.25
CA TRP A 10 -4.95 16.04 -1.53
C TRP A 10 -6.03 15.59 -2.52
N LEU A 11 -7.24 16.17 -2.46
CA LEU A 11 -8.34 15.85 -3.39
C LEU A 11 -8.14 16.44 -4.79
N THR A 12 -7.56 17.63 -4.91
CA THR A 12 -7.45 18.35 -6.19
C THR A 12 -6.15 18.07 -6.95
N LYS A 13 -5.17 17.39 -6.34
CA LYS A 13 -3.96 16.96 -7.05
C LYS A 13 -4.32 15.89 -8.07
N PRO A 14 -4.02 16.09 -9.37
CA PRO A 14 -4.15 15.02 -10.34
C PRO A 14 -3.26 13.86 -9.91
N LYS A 15 -3.84 12.65 -9.77
CA LYS A 15 -3.06 11.44 -9.49
C LYS A 15 -2.01 11.33 -10.58
N GLY A 16 -0.74 11.51 -10.20
CA GLY A 16 0.37 11.47 -11.14
C GLY A 16 0.34 10.16 -11.92
N LYS A 17 0.78 10.22 -13.19
CA LYS A 17 0.81 9.08 -14.14
C LYS A 17 1.60 7.85 -13.65
N ASN A 18 2.19 7.91 -12.46
CA ASN A 18 2.97 6.85 -11.81
C ASN A 18 2.35 6.38 -10.47
N GLN A 19 1.04 6.54 -10.27
CA GLN A 19 0.34 5.67 -9.31
C GLN A 19 -0.04 4.37 -10.03
N GLU A 20 0.97 3.62 -10.48
CA GLU A 20 0.77 2.20 -10.75
C GLU A 20 0.37 1.61 -9.40
N MET A 21 -0.94 1.42 -9.19
CA MET A 21 -1.44 0.74 -8.00
C MET A 21 -0.75 -0.61 -8.02
N ALA A 22 0.16 -0.83 -7.06
CA ALA A 22 0.90 -2.07 -6.96
C ALA A 22 -0.13 -3.19 -6.99
N ARG A 23 -0.13 -3.96 -8.09
CA ARG A 23 -1.05 -5.07 -8.23
C ARG A 23 -0.76 -5.99 -7.05
N PRO A 24 -1.78 -6.37 -6.25
CA PRO A 24 -1.54 -7.26 -5.13
C PRO A 24 -0.86 -8.51 -5.66
N THR A 25 0.30 -8.83 -5.08
CA THR A 25 0.99 -10.09 -5.38
C THR A 25 0.01 -11.21 -5.10
N PRO A 26 -0.18 -12.17 -6.03
CA PRO A 26 -1.07 -13.30 -5.77
C PRO A 26 -0.62 -14.03 -4.50
N PRO A 27 -1.56 -14.68 -3.78
CA PRO A 27 -1.22 -15.41 -2.58
C PRO A 27 -0.14 -16.46 -2.89
N ILE A 28 0.97 -16.39 -2.17
CA ILE A 28 2.05 -17.36 -2.26
C ILE A 28 1.70 -18.53 -1.33
N ASN A 29 1.77 -19.74 -1.86
CA ASN A 29 1.78 -20.94 -1.03
C ASN A 29 3.18 -21.06 -0.42
N LEU A 30 3.27 -20.83 0.88
CA LEU A 30 4.52 -20.96 1.63
C LEU A 30 4.74 -22.41 2.03
N SER A 31 6.00 -22.86 2.05
CA SER A 31 6.34 -24.12 2.71
C SER A 31 6.21 -23.97 4.23
N PRO A 32 6.06 -25.08 4.98
CA PRO A 32 6.00 -25.03 6.45
C PRO A 32 7.19 -24.29 7.09
N GLU A 33 8.39 -24.42 6.53
CA GLU A 33 9.60 -23.75 7.01
C GLU A 33 9.57 -22.23 6.75
N GLN A 34 9.01 -21.81 5.60
CA GLN A 34 8.84 -20.39 5.29
C GLN A 34 7.76 -19.73 6.15
N ASP A 35 6.69 -20.45 6.46
CA ASP A 35 5.63 -20.00 7.36
C ASP A 35 6.19 -19.83 8.79
N GLU A 36 6.95 -20.80 9.28
CA GLU A 36 7.59 -20.74 10.60
C GLU A 36 8.56 -19.54 10.73
N MET A 37 9.32 -19.21 9.69
CA MET A 37 10.19 -18.03 9.68
C MET A 37 9.42 -16.71 9.77
N LEU A 38 8.24 -16.61 9.17
CA LEU A 38 7.42 -15.39 9.19
C LEU A 38 6.77 -15.15 10.55
N HIS A 39 6.36 -16.23 11.23
CA HIS A 39 5.66 -16.16 12.53
C HIS A 39 6.60 -16.09 13.74
N LYS A 40 7.92 -15.99 13.52
CA LYS A 40 8.95 -16.00 14.58
C LYS A 40 9.28 -14.62 15.19
N ILE A 41 8.42 -13.62 15.00
CA ILE A 41 8.60 -12.23 15.50
C ILE A 41 7.80 -11.98 16.78
#